data_AF-A0A967DF86-F1
#
_entry.id   AF-A0A967DF86-F1
#
_cell.length_a   1.000
_cell.length_b   1.000
_cell.length_c   1.000
_cell.angle_alpha   90.00
_cell.angle_beta   90.00
_cell.angle_gamma   90.00
#
_symmetry.space_group_name_H-M   'P 1'
#
loop_
_entity.id
_entity.type
_entity.pdbx_description
1 polymer ?
#
loop_
_entity_poly.entity_id
_entity_poly.type
_entity_poly.pdbx_seq_one_letter_code
_entity_poly.pdbx_strand_id
1 'polypeptide(L)'
;MTRTQISFDPEVHRHARRRAGDLGISLAEYLRGLVARDLGQVVATADPSTVFNLGASGNSDIAASKDAMIAQAFEAERLPHIGTGTR
;
A
#
# COMPACT_ATOMS: atom_id res chain seq x y z
N MET A 1 -14.84 16.33 0.16
CA MET A 1 -14.94 16.02 -1.29
C MET A 1 -16.38 15.64 -1.61
N THR A 2 -16.90 16.09 -2.75
CA THR A 2 -18.22 15.71 -3.27
C THR A 2 -18.11 14.46 -4.14
N ARG A 3 -19.06 13.52 -4.04
CA ARG A 3 -19.09 12.32 -4.87
C ARG A 3 -19.61 12.68 -6.27
N THR A 4 -18.83 12.37 -7.30
CA THR A 4 -19.22 12.55 -8.71
C THR A 4 -19.16 11.21 -9.42
N GLN A 5 -20.20 10.89 -10.20
CA GLN A 5 -20.22 9.72 -11.06
C GLN A 5 -19.82 10.15 -12.48
N ILE A 6 -18.82 9.48 -13.04
CA ILE A 6 -18.29 9.73 -14.37
C ILE A 6 -18.43 8.44 -15.16
N SER A 7 -19.12 8.50 -16.30
CA SER A 7 -19.27 7.37 -17.21
C SER A 7 -18.24 7.45 -18.32
N PHE A 8 -17.65 6.31 -18.65
CA PHE A 8 -16.71 6.17 -19.77
C PHE A 8 -17.27 5.15 -20.76
N ASP A 9 -16.85 5.26 -22.01
CA ASP A 9 -16.92 4.14 -22.92
C ASP A 9 -16.18 2.92 -22.31
N PRO A 10 -16.71 1.69 -22.44
CA PRO A 10 -16.11 0.49 -21.84
C PRO A 10 -14.63 0.28 -22.21
N GLU A 11 -14.26 0.58 -23.45
CA GLU A 11 -12.89 0.41 -23.94
C GLU A 11 -11.97 1.44 -23.27
N VAL A 12 -12.42 2.70 -23.20
CA VAL A 12 -11.70 3.78 -22.50
C VAL A 12 -11.51 3.45 -21.03
N HIS A 13 -12.55 2.94 -20.36
CA HIS A 13 -12.46 2.53 -18.96
C HIS A 13 -11.43 1.41 -18.77
N ARG A 14 -11.42 0.40 -19.66
CA ARG A 14 -10.45 -0.70 -19.61
C ARG A 14 -9.01 -0.19 -19.80
N HIS A 15 -8.80 0.71 -20.75
CA HIS A 15 -7.48 1.31 -21.00
C HIS A 15 -7.00 2.16 -19.82
N ALA A 16 -7.87 3.00 -19.25
CA ALA A 16 -7.55 3.80 -18.07
C ALA A 16 -7.20 2.92 -16.87
N ARG A 17 -7.96 1.84 -16.64
CA ARG A 17 -7.70 0.90 -15.55
C ARG A 17 -6.39 0.15 -15.74
N ARG A 18 -6.07 -0.28 -16.97
CA ARG A 18 -4.77 -0.91 -17.29
C ARG A 18 -3.64 0.07 -17.00
N ARG A 19 -3.73 1.30 -17.51
CA ARG A 19 -2.69 2.32 -17.32
C ARG A 19 -2.47 2.66 -15.84
N ALA A 20 -3.54 2.76 -15.05
CA ALA A 20 -3.43 2.94 -13.60
C ALA A 20 -2.71 1.75 -12.92
N GLY A 21 -3.03 0.53 -13.35
CA GLY A 21 -2.34 -0.69 -12.91
C GLY A 21 -0.86 -0.72 -13.26
N ASP A 22 -0.49 -0.33 -14.49
CA ASP A 22 0.91 -0.22 -14.92
C ASP A 22 1.70 0.79 -14.08
N LEU A 23 1.02 1.83 -13.57
CA LEU A 23 1.58 2.85 -12.69
C LEU A 23 1.53 2.46 -11.20
N GLY A 24 0.94 1.32 -10.85
CA GLY A 24 0.79 0.87 -9.46
C GLY A 24 -0.16 1.73 -8.61
N ILE A 25 -1.06 2.50 -9.24
CA ILE A 25 -2.00 3.40 -8.54
C ILE A 25 -3.45 3.03 -8.82
N SER A 26 -4.38 3.51 -7.98
CA SER A 26 -5.81 3.33 -8.23
C SER A 26 -6.29 4.14 -9.44
N LEU A 27 -7.38 3.71 -10.07
CA LEU A 27 -8.03 4.47 -11.15
C LEU A 27 -8.43 5.88 -10.70
N ALA A 28 -8.92 6.03 -9.46
CA ALA A 28 -9.28 7.33 -8.92
C ALA A 28 -8.07 8.27 -8.85
N GLU A 29 -6.91 7.73 -8.44
CA GLU A 29 -5.68 8.51 -8.36
C GLU A 29 -5.14 8.89 -9.74
N TYR A 30 -5.19 7.95 -10.68
CA TYR A 30 -4.87 8.23 -12.07
C TYR A 30 -5.72 9.38 -12.64
N LEU A 31 -7.03 9.39 -12.38
CA LEU A 31 -7.94 10.44 -12.82
C LEU A 31 -7.66 11.79 -12.13
N ARG A 32 -7.41 11.80 -10.81
CA ARG A 32 -7.02 13.04 -10.10
C ARG A 32 -5.74 13.63 -10.68
N GLY A 33 -4.72 12.79 -10.91
CA GLY A 33 -3.47 13.22 -11.52
C GLY A 33 -3.65 13.74 -12.94
N LEU A 34 -4.57 13.15 -13.72
CA LEU A 34 -4.90 13.64 -15.07
C LEU A 34 -5.54 15.04 -15.02
N VAL A 35 -6.57 15.22 -14.17
CA VAL A 35 -7.27 16.51 -14.01
C VAL A 35 -6.31 17.57 -13.49
N ALA A 36 -5.49 17.26 -12.49
CA ALA A 36 -4.55 18.23 -11.95
C ALA A 36 -3.48 18.65 -12.98
N ARG A 37 -2.95 17.71 -13.78
CA ARG A 37 -2.03 18.03 -14.88
C ARG A 37 -2.68 18.92 -15.94
N ASP A 38 -3.92 18.62 -16.32
CA ASP A 38 -4.68 19.41 -17.29
C ASP A 38 -4.92 20.85 -16.81
N LEU A 39 -5.21 21.01 -15.51
CA LEU A 39 -5.38 22.31 -14.87
C LEU A 39 -4.04 23.03 -14.56
N GLY A 40 -2.90 22.48 -14.96
CA GLY A 40 -1.57 23.04 -14.66
C GLY A 40 -1.21 23.04 -13.17
N GLN A 41 -1.90 22.25 -12.35
CA GLN A 41 -1.60 22.08 -10.94
C GLN A 41 -0.44 21.10 -10.80
N VAL A 42 0.66 21.53 -10.16
CA VAL A 42 1.74 20.61 -9.78
C VAL A 42 1.20 19.66 -8.71
N VAL A 43 0.94 18.41 -9.10
CA VAL A 43 0.63 17.35 -8.14
C VAL A 43 1.92 17.01 -7.42
N ALA A 44 2.09 17.52 -6.19
CA ALA A 44 3.10 16.97 -5.30
C ALA A 44 2.79 15.48 -5.14
N THR A 45 3.73 14.62 -5.54
CA THR A 45 3.65 13.19 -5.24
C THR A 45 3.55 13.06 -3.72
N ALA A 46 2.37 12.69 -3.22
CA ALA A 46 2.22 12.39 -1.80
C ALA A 46 3.13 11.19 -1.50
N ASP A 47 4.17 11.43 -0.72
CA ASP A 47 5.07 10.39 -0.26
C ASP A 47 4.25 9.35 0.52
N PRO A 48 4.20 8.07 0.09
CA PRO A 48 3.45 7.02 0.79
C PRO A 48 3.84 6.89 2.27
N SER A 49 5.07 7.30 2.64
CA SER A 49 5.54 7.38 4.03
C SER A 49 4.75 8.36 4.92
N THR A 50 3.98 9.27 4.31
CA THR A 50 3.16 10.25 5.03
C THR A 50 1.75 9.73 5.32
N VAL A 51 1.28 8.75 4.55
CA VAL A 51 -0.07 8.14 4.71
C VAL A 51 -0.02 6.92 5.60
N PHE A 52 0.97 6.06 5.38
CA PHE A 52 1.28 4.99 6.32
C PHE A 52 2.29 5.57 7.29
N ASN A 53 1.97 5.60 8.57
CA ASN A 53 2.86 6.04 9.64
C ASN A 53 4.01 5.01 9.83
N LEU A 54 4.76 4.78 8.75
CA LEU A 54 5.93 3.91 8.66
C LEU A 54 7.05 4.64 9.39
N GLY A 55 6.95 4.69 10.72
CA GLY A 55 8.04 5.17 11.56
C GLY A 55 9.31 4.41 11.17
N ALA A 56 10.44 5.12 11.11
CA ALA A 56 11.73 4.53 10.80
C ALA A 56 12.08 3.45 11.85
N SER A 57 11.68 2.20 11.59
CA SER A 57 12.04 1.04 12.41
C SER A 57 13.44 0.59 11.98
N GLY A 58 14.46 1.40 12.25
CA GLY A 58 15.84 1.18 11.80
C GLY A 58 16.50 -0.12 12.29
N ASN A 59 15.80 -0.95 13.06
CA ASN A 59 16.39 -2.09 13.75
C ASN A 59 15.92 -3.46 13.23
N SER A 60 15.00 -3.53 12.27
CA SER A 60 14.58 -4.82 11.69
C SER A 60 14.32 -4.70 10.20
N ASP A 61 15.25 -5.20 9.39
CA ASP A 61 14.98 -5.48 7.98
C ASP A 61 14.11 -6.75 7.89
N ILE A 62 12.80 -6.55 8.07
CA ILE A 62 11.80 -7.59 8.00
C ILE A 62 11.78 -8.21 6.60
N ALA A 63 12.08 -7.44 5.55
CA ALA A 63 12.03 -7.96 4.18
C ALA A 63 13.15 -8.98 3.93
N ALA A 64 14.37 -8.69 4.39
CA ALA A 64 15.50 -9.61 4.26
C ALA A 64 15.41 -10.80 5.22
N SER A 65 14.75 -10.65 6.38
CA SER A 65 14.76 -11.65 7.45
C SER A 65 13.46 -12.43 7.62
N LYS A 66 12.44 -12.18 6.77
CA LYS A 66 11.07 -12.68 6.93
C LYS A 66 11.02 -14.18 7.14
N ASP A 67 11.76 -14.95 6.34
CA ASP A 67 11.69 -16.41 6.37
C ASP A 67 12.23 -16.97 7.69
N ALA A 68 13.31 -16.38 8.22
CA ALA A 68 13.86 -16.75 9.51
C ALA A 68 12.90 -16.37 10.66
N MET A 69 12.23 -15.22 10.58
CA MET A 69 11.26 -14.78 11.57
C MET A 69 10.00 -15.66 11.58
N ILE A 70 9.53 -16.07 10.40
CA ILE A 70 8.40 -17.01 10.27
C ILE A 70 8.77 -18.38 10.81
N ALA A 71 9.98 -18.88 10.50
CA ALA A 71 10.46 -20.15 11.03
C ALA A 71 10.53 -20.14 12.57
N GLN A 72 11.08 -19.07 13.16
CA GLN A 72 11.12 -18.90 14.62
C GLN A 72 9.72 -18.85 15.23
N ALA A 73 8.74 -18.22 14.57
CA ALA A 73 7.36 -18.18 15.05
C ALA A 73 6.73 -19.58 15.10
N PHE A 74 6.92 -20.39 14.05
CA PHE A 74 6.43 -21.77 14.03
C PHE A 74 7.15 -22.64 15.08
N GLU A 75 8.45 -22.44 15.30
CA GLU A 75 9.17 -23.14 16.36
C GLU A 75 8.67 -22.77 17.75
N ALA A 76 8.41 -21.48 17.99
CA ALA A 76 7.87 -20.98 19.25
C ALA A 76 6.45 -21.51 19.54
N GLU A 77 5.63 -21.72 18.51
CA GLU A 77 4.29 -22.31 18.64
C GLU A 77 4.33 -23.84 18.84
N ARG A 78 5.36 -24.50 18.30
CA ARG A 78 5.58 -25.95 18.43
C ARG A 78 6.11 -26.35 19.82
N LEU A 79 6.73 -25.42 20.54
CA LEU A 79 7.04 -25.60 21.96
C LEU A 79 5.74 -25.43 22.76
N PRO A 80 5.33 -26.43 23.58
CA PRO A 80 4.21 -26.23 24.48
C PRO A 80 4.53 -25.02 25.34
N HIS A 81 3.57 -24.11 25.45
CA HIS A 81 3.63 -22.95 26.32
C HIS A 81 3.70 -23.48 27.75
N ILE A 82 4.91 -23.73 28.23
CA ILE A 82 5.17 -23.99 29.64
C ILE A 82 4.87 -22.66 30.29
N GLY A 83 3.63 -22.50 30.75
CA GLY A 83 3.17 -21.31 31.42
C GLY A 83 4.13 -20.99 32.55
N THR A 84 4.95 -19.95 32.37
CA THR A 84 5.62 -19.28 33.48
C THR A 84 4.57 -18.47 34.22
N GLY A 85 3.71 -19.18 34.95
CA GLY A 85 2.94 -18.62 36.05
C GLY A 85 3.91 -18.27 37.16
N THR A 86 4.18 -16.98 37.32
CA THR A 86 4.89 -16.42 38.48
C THR A 86 3.87 -16.21 39.60
N ARG A 87 3.95 -17.01 40.68
CA ARG A 87 3.76 -16.60 42.09
C ARG A 87 3.86 -17.79 43.02
#